data_AF-A0A9P7M1D2-F1
#
_entry.id   AF-A0A9P7M1D2-F1
#
_cell.length_a   1.000
_cell.length_b   1.000
_cell.length_c   1.000
_cell.angle_alpha   90.00
_cell.angle_beta   90.00
_cell.angle_gamma   90.00
#
_symmetry.space_group_name_H-M   'P 1'
#
loop_
_entity.id
_entity.type
_entity.pdbx_description
1 polymer ?
#
loop_
_entity_poly.entity_id
_entity_poly.type
_entity_poly.pdbx_seq_one_letter_code
_entity_poly.pdbx_strand_id
1 'polypeptide(L)'
;MNTRLTPQDDRRLIHWHRLQALLAQIYSLLAAICENRSIATDLGADDPGAVDSRVVLVDHNRAAERLRRPNPRGVCGPNNTAVLDLAAFASINYLWNSVFHTGCEQGYELLAYFLKYSEGCRKLQHKQLVAVEGGLSFSKPASATVTDQNSGNSSFDSRDGYSTVCLGGTFDHLHLGHKLFLHAAVLLLNIRGTGGKSGHQCELVVGISSDELLATKQYAEELQSWDVRARSVLHFLSTLLSTSPAAPVQFEAVVAETKELHARYRNGSILVRCVDFHDVYGPTVKEKAIEALVVSGETRSGGDLVNKKRHSQGWSMLNVYEINVLDTISDTESGKQKQGAVGHFGSKISSTDIRRQKAEGREAAS
;
A
#
# COMPACT_ATOMS: atom_id res chain seq x y z
N MET A 1 26.87 -18.68 36.26
CA MET A 1 27.29 -17.79 35.15
C MET A 1 26.05 -17.46 34.34
N ASN A 2 25.44 -16.30 34.59
CA ASN A 2 24.28 -15.82 33.83
C ASN A 2 24.76 -15.38 32.44
N THR A 3 24.51 -16.20 31.43
CA THR A 3 24.53 -15.77 30.04
C THR A 3 23.44 -14.72 29.87
N ARG A 4 23.84 -13.45 29.85
CA ARG A 4 23.00 -12.38 29.26
C ARG A 4 22.73 -12.83 27.83
N LEU A 5 21.50 -13.26 27.56
CA LEU A 5 20.98 -13.34 26.21
C LEU A 5 21.13 -11.93 25.65
N THR A 6 22.11 -11.72 24.78
CA THR A 6 22.15 -10.57 23.89
C THR A 6 20.80 -10.50 23.21
N PRO A 7 20.16 -9.31 23.07
CA PRO A 7 18.98 -9.18 22.23
C PRO A 7 19.42 -9.62 20.84
N GLN A 8 19.03 -10.82 20.45
CA GLN A 8 19.19 -11.27 19.09
C GLN A 8 18.42 -10.25 18.27
N ASP A 9 19.13 -9.52 17.42
CA ASP A 9 18.55 -8.54 16.52
C ASP A 9 17.58 -9.31 15.63
N ASP A 10 16.30 -9.33 16.03
CA ASP A 10 15.23 -10.13 15.44
C ASP A 10 14.84 -9.44 14.12
N ARG A 11 15.78 -9.50 13.17
CA ARG A 11 15.75 -8.79 11.91
C ARG A 11 14.61 -9.36 11.08
N ARG A 12 13.49 -8.62 11.07
CA ARG A 12 12.36 -8.94 10.19
C ARG A 12 12.68 -8.53 8.76
N LEU A 13 12.36 -9.42 7.83
CA LEU A 13 12.54 -9.22 6.40
C LEU A 13 11.17 -9.26 5.73
N ILE A 14 11.00 -8.41 4.73
CA ILE A 14 9.80 -8.34 3.90
C ILE A 14 10.03 -9.22 2.67
N HIS A 15 9.22 -10.27 2.53
CA HIS A 15 9.14 -11.07 1.31
C HIS A 15 8.21 -10.38 0.32
N TRP A 16 8.77 -9.45 -0.44
CA TRP A 16 7.99 -8.53 -1.25
C TRP A 16 7.08 -9.25 -2.25
N HIS A 17 7.57 -10.26 -2.98
CA HIS A 17 6.76 -10.94 -3.98
C HIS A 17 5.57 -11.68 -3.37
N ARG A 18 5.77 -12.33 -2.21
CA ARG A 18 4.68 -13.04 -1.51
C ARG A 18 3.62 -12.09 -0.99
N LEU A 19 4.03 -10.99 -0.36
CA LEU A 19 3.11 -10.01 0.19
C LEU A 19 2.39 -9.22 -0.90
N GLN A 20 3.09 -8.84 -1.98
CA GLN A 20 2.48 -8.20 -3.14
C GLN A 20 1.47 -9.14 -3.81
N ALA A 21 1.77 -10.42 -3.97
CA ALA A 21 0.82 -11.40 -4.53
C ALA A 21 -0.42 -11.58 -3.65
N LEU A 22 -0.25 -11.59 -2.32
CA LEU A 22 -1.37 -11.62 -1.37
C LEU A 22 -2.22 -10.35 -1.48
N LEU A 23 -1.59 -9.17 -1.52
CA LEU A 23 -2.30 -7.90 -1.71
C LEU A 23 -3.07 -7.89 -3.02
N ALA A 24 -2.47 -8.34 -4.11
CA ALA A 24 -3.12 -8.43 -5.40
C ALA A 24 -4.39 -9.27 -5.31
N GLN A 25 -4.32 -10.49 -4.75
CA GLN A 25 -5.48 -11.37 -4.58
C GLN A 25 -6.60 -10.74 -3.73
N ILE A 26 -6.25 -10.07 -2.61
CA ILE A 26 -7.24 -9.42 -1.75
C ILE A 26 -7.90 -8.25 -2.49
N TYR A 27 -7.12 -7.39 -3.16
CA TYR A 27 -7.68 -6.28 -3.93
C TYR A 27 -8.49 -6.78 -5.15
N SER A 28 -8.12 -7.89 -5.80
CA SER A 28 -8.94 -8.52 -6.84
C SER A 28 -10.29 -8.95 -6.30
N LEU A 29 -10.30 -9.59 -5.12
CA LEU A 29 -11.54 -10.03 -4.49
C LEU A 29 -12.43 -8.86 -4.11
N LEU A 30 -11.85 -7.79 -3.53
CA LEU A 30 -12.58 -6.56 -3.22
C LEU A 30 -13.18 -5.92 -4.48
N ALA A 31 -12.38 -5.81 -5.54
CA ALA A 31 -12.83 -5.27 -6.82
C ALA A 31 -14.00 -6.08 -7.37
N ALA A 32 -13.88 -7.41 -7.43
CA ALA A 32 -14.93 -8.29 -7.93
C ALA A 32 -16.22 -8.22 -7.09
N ILE A 33 -16.11 -8.15 -5.75
CA ILE A 33 -17.30 -8.03 -4.88
C ILE A 33 -17.99 -6.68 -5.09
N CYS A 34 -17.22 -5.59 -5.14
CA CYS A 34 -17.77 -4.25 -5.29
C CYS A 34 -18.41 -4.07 -6.66
N GLU A 35 -17.77 -4.57 -7.73
CA GLU A 35 -18.32 -4.58 -9.09
C GLU A 35 -19.65 -5.34 -9.16
N ASN A 36 -19.68 -6.58 -8.65
CA ASN A 36 -20.90 -7.41 -8.63
C ASN A 36 -22.06 -6.80 -7.84
N ARG A 37 -21.77 -5.90 -6.89
CA ARG A 37 -22.77 -5.22 -6.07
C ARG A 37 -22.97 -3.76 -6.46
N SER A 38 -22.30 -3.29 -7.52
CA SER A 38 -22.33 -1.89 -7.96
C SER A 38 -21.96 -0.89 -6.85
N ILE A 39 -20.93 -1.21 -6.07
CA ILE A 39 -20.41 -0.38 -4.97
C ILE A 39 -19.21 0.42 -5.48
N ALA A 40 -19.27 1.76 -5.42
CA ALA A 40 -18.14 2.62 -5.71
C ALA A 40 -17.02 2.45 -4.66
N THR A 41 -15.75 2.52 -5.10
CA THR A 41 -14.57 2.21 -4.24
C THR A 41 -13.50 3.30 -4.24
N ASP A 42 -13.69 4.32 -5.07
CA ASP A 42 -12.84 5.50 -5.13
C ASP A 42 -13.01 6.38 -3.89
N LEU A 43 -11.90 6.98 -3.47
CA LEU A 43 -11.88 7.84 -2.30
C LEU A 43 -12.70 9.11 -2.56
N GLY A 44 -13.74 9.32 -1.75
CA GLY A 44 -14.60 10.50 -1.87
C GLY A 44 -15.64 10.40 -2.99
N ALA A 45 -16.02 9.19 -3.38
CA ALA A 45 -17.15 8.96 -4.28
C ALA A 45 -18.44 9.62 -3.74
N ASP A 46 -19.27 10.11 -4.65
CA ASP A 46 -20.51 10.83 -4.33
C ASP A 46 -21.66 9.86 -3.96
N ASP A 47 -21.51 8.57 -4.27
CA ASP A 47 -22.48 7.53 -3.94
C ASP A 47 -22.56 7.31 -2.41
N PRO A 48 -23.75 7.47 -1.79
CA PRO A 48 -23.95 7.20 -0.36
C PRO A 48 -23.60 5.77 0.08
N GLY A 49 -23.58 4.81 -0.85
CA GLY A 49 -23.19 3.42 -0.63
C GLY A 49 -21.71 3.13 -0.88
N ALA A 50 -20.91 4.13 -1.27
CA ALA A 50 -19.50 3.95 -1.58
C ALA A 50 -18.68 3.48 -0.37
N VAL A 51 -17.66 2.65 -0.64
CA VAL A 51 -16.79 2.10 0.40
C VAL A 51 -15.32 2.34 0.06
N ASP A 52 -14.67 3.21 0.85
CA ASP A 52 -13.20 3.35 0.84
C ASP A 52 -12.53 2.14 1.51
N SER A 53 -12.41 1.05 0.77
CA SER A 53 -11.76 -0.17 1.24
C SER A 53 -10.25 0.03 1.36
N ARG A 54 -9.68 -0.30 2.53
CA ARG A 54 -8.24 -0.26 2.82
C ARG A 54 -7.77 -1.61 3.36
N VAL A 55 -6.74 -2.17 2.74
CA VAL A 55 -6.12 -3.42 3.18
C VAL A 55 -4.85 -3.08 3.96
N VAL A 56 -4.74 -3.59 5.20
CA VAL A 56 -3.56 -3.44 6.04
C VAL A 56 -3.00 -4.84 6.33
N LEU A 57 -1.72 -5.04 6.02
CA LEU A 57 -1.02 -6.25 6.40
C LEU A 57 -0.56 -6.13 7.85
N VAL A 58 -0.78 -7.19 8.63
CA VAL A 58 -0.40 -7.27 10.03
C VAL A 58 0.39 -8.54 10.27
N ASP A 59 1.57 -8.41 10.85
CA ASP A 59 2.43 -9.53 11.21
C ASP A 59 1.93 -10.15 12.53
N HIS A 60 1.24 -11.27 12.40
CA HIS A 60 0.69 -12.05 13.50
C HIS A 60 1.49 -13.36 13.68
N ASN A 61 2.53 -13.30 14.50
CA ASN A 61 3.30 -14.48 14.91
C ASN A 61 2.80 -14.98 16.27
N ARG A 62 1.99 -16.05 16.25
CA ARG A 62 1.37 -16.66 17.44
C ARG A 62 2.37 -17.04 18.54
N ALA A 63 3.55 -17.54 18.17
CA ALA A 63 4.57 -17.94 19.14
C ALA A 63 5.22 -16.71 19.80
N ALA A 64 5.53 -15.69 19.00
CA ALA A 64 6.14 -14.45 19.49
C ALA A 64 5.17 -13.64 20.37
N GLU A 65 3.88 -13.60 20.05
CA GLU A 65 2.87 -12.86 20.82
C GLU A 65 2.63 -13.40 22.24
N ARG A 66 2.79 -14.71 22.43
CA ARG A 66 2.74 -15.32 23.77
C ARG A 66 3.84 -14.80 24.69
N LEU A 67 5.00 -14.47 24.12
CA LEU A 67 6.17 -14.00 24.86
C LEU A 67 6.23 -12.46 24.96
N ARG A 68 5.52 -11.75 24.09
CA ARG A 68 5.59 -10.29 24.00
C ARG A 68 4.92 -9.60 25.19
N ARG A 69 5.68 -8.74 25.86
CA ARG A 69 5.21 -7.87 26.95
C ARG A 69 5.08 -6.43 26.44
N PRO A 70 3.95 -5.74 26.67
CA PRO A 70 3.83 -4.31 26.39
C PRO A 70 4.85 -3.51 27.22
N ASN A 71 5.21 -2.32 26.75
CA ASN A 71 6.00 -1.39 27.57
C ASN A 71 5.17 -0.88 28.78
N PRO A 72 5.76 -0.16 29.76
CA PRO A 72 5.02 0.34 30.92
C PRO A 72 3.85 1.27 30.61
N ARG A 73 3.76 1.80 29.37
CA ARG A 73 2.62 2.59 28.87
C ARG A 73 1.58 1.75 28.14
N GLY A 74 1.71 0.42 28.15
CA GLY A 74 0.81 -0.51 27.46
C GLY A 74 1.01 -0.60 25.94
N VAL A 75 2.05 0.04 25.39
CA VAL A 75 2.27 0.14 23.94
C VAL A 75 3.34 -0.84 23.48
N CYS A 76 3.09 -1.52 22.38
CA CYS A 76 4.11 -2.29 21.67
C CYS A 76 4.70 -1.43 20.53
N GLY A 77 6.02 -1.22 20.55
CA GLY A 77 6.72 -0.49 19.48
C GLY A 77 6.67 -1.23 18.13
N PRO A 78 6.77 -0.52 17.00
CA PRO A 78 6.71 -1.14 15.68
C PRO A 78 7.92 -2.05 15.43
N ASN A 79 7.75 -3.07 14.60
CA ASN A 79 8.79 -4.04 14.24
C ASN A 79 9.81 -3.55 13.19
N ASN A 80 9.96 -2.22 13.04
CA ASN A 80 10.85 -1.55 12.07
C ASN A 80 10.62 -1.93 10.59
N THR A 81 9.45 -2.46 10.23
CA THR A 81 9.05 -2.71 8.85
C THR A 81 7.78 -1.95 8.46
N ALA A 82 7.40 -2.00 7.19
CA ALA A 82 6.13 -1.47 6.71
C ALA A 82 4.92 -2.24 7.28
N VAL A 83 5.09 -3.52 7.59
CA VAL A 83 4.05 -4.41 8.13
C VAL A 83 4.13 -4.41 9.65
N LEU A 84 3.21 -3.72 10.31
CA LEU A 84 3.19 -3.66 11.77
C LEU A 84 2.89 -5.04 12.37
N ASP A 85 3.49 -5.35 13.51
CA ASP A 85 3.03 -6.48 14.31
C ASP A 85 1.64 -6.21 14.90
N LEU A 86 0.89 -7.29 15.18
CA LEU A 86 -0.47 -7.16 15.69
C LEU A 86 -0.56 -6.29 16.95
N ALA A 87 0.43 -6.40 17.84
CA ALA A 87 0.44 -5.62 19.07
C ALA A 87 0.62 -4.12 18.79
N ALA A 88 1.53 -3.75 17.90
CA ALA A 88 1.74 -2.37 17.47
C ALA A 88 0.52 -1.83 16.73
N PHE A 89 -0.05 -2.61 15.80
CA PHE A 89 -1.26 -2.23 15.07
C PHE A 89 -2.47 -2.03 15.99
N ALA A 90 -2.74 -2.97 16.91
CA ALA A 90 -3.84 -2.89 17.85
C ALA A 90 -3.69 -1.77 18.89
N SER A 91 -2.45 -1.32 19.15
CA SER A 91 -2.18 -0.15 19.99
C SER A 91 -2.46 1.19 19.29
N ILE A 92 -2.69 1.18 17.97
CA ILE A 92 -3.08 2.39 17.23
C ILE A 92 -4.54 2.71 17.57
N ASN A 93 -4.77 3.91 18.11
CA ASN A 93 -6.09 4.35 18.60
C ASN A 93 -7.08 4.71 17.48
N TYR A 94 -7.47 3.75 16.65
CA TYR A 94 -8.48 3.96 15.62
C TYR A 94 -9.89 4.12 16.22
N LEU A 95 -10.70 4.95 15.57
CA LEU A 95 -12.11 5.12 15.91
C LEU A 95 -12.98 4.06 15.23
N TRP A 96 -12.91 2.82 15.74
CA TRP A 96 -13.75 1.74 15.24
C TRP A 96 -15.23 1.96 15.56
N ASN A 97 -16.08 1.94 14.53
CA ASN A 97 -17.54 1.88 14.69
C ASN A 97 -17.97 0.44 14.96
N SER A 98 -17.52 -0.48 14.11
CA SER A 98 -17.74 -1.93 14.20
C SER A 98 -16.45 -2.68 13.86
N VAL A 99 -16.25 -3.84 14.47
CA VAL A 99 -15.13 -4.76 14.23
C VAL A 99 -15.73 -6.12 13.88
N PHE A 100 -15.52 -6.54 12.64
CA PHE A 100 -15.98 -7.83 12.14
C PHE A 100 -14.88 -8.87 12.31
N HIS A 101 -15.23 -10.06 12.78
CA HIS A 101 -14.30 -11.19 12.87
C HIS A 101 -15.00 -12.48 12.44
N THR A 102 -14.24 -13.45 11.94
CA THR A 102 -14.81 -14.75 11.56
C THR A 102 -15.20 -15.54 12.80
N GLY A 103 -16.34 -16.25 12.71
CA GLY A 103 -16.88 -17.12 13.75
C GLY A 103 -16.19 -18.49 13.86
N CYS A 104 -14.92 -18.58 13.46
CA CYS A 104 -14.10 -19.79 13.57
C CYS A 104 -13.06 -19.65 14.70
N GLU A 105 -12.47 -20.76 15.15
CA GLU A 105 -11.47 -20.79 16.22
C GLU A 105 -10.33 -19.79 15.97
N GLN A 106 -9.79 -19.77 14.74
CA GLN A 106 -8.69 -18.88 14.36
C GLN A 106 -9.12 -17.41 14.39
N GLY A 107 -10.37 -17.10 14.04
CA GLY A 107 -10.93 -15.75 14.09
C GLY A 107 -11.09 -15.24 15.52
N TYR A 108 -11.61 -16.09 16.41
CA TYR A 108 -11.72 -15.78 17.84
C TYR A 108 -10.34 -15.65 18.51
N GLU A 109 -9.36 -16.49 18.13
CA GLU A 109 -7.99 -16.37 18.62
C GLU A 109 -7.37 -15.02 18.23
N LEU A 110 -7.47 -14.63 16.95
CA LEU A 110 -6.98 -13.34 16.48
C LEU A 110 -7.67 -12.16 17.19
N LEU A 111 -9.00 -12.23 17.35
CA LEU A 111 -9.77 -11.23 18.09
C LEU A 111 -9.28 -11.11 19.54
N ALA A 112 -9.04 -12.22 20.23
CA ALA A 112 -8.56 -12.20 21.61
C ALA A 112 -7.21 -11.50 21.75
N TYR A 113 -6.26 -11.75 20.85
CA TYR A 113 -4.98 -11.02 20.83
C TYR A 113 -5.16 -9.54 20.49
N PHE A 114 -6.00 -9.22 19.51
CA PHE A 114 -6.31 -7.84 19.16
C PHE A 114 -6.92 -7.06 20.34
N LEU A 115 -7.90 -7.64 21.05
CA LEU A 115 -8.52 -7.04 22.23
C LEU A 115 -7.51 -6.86 23.36
N LYS A 116 -6.69 -7.88 23.65
CA LYS A 116 -5.64 -7.82 24.65
C LYS A 116 -4.70 -6.61 24.47
N TYR A 117 -4.35 -6.28 23.23
CA TYR A 117 -3.45 -5.16 22.95
C TYR A 117 -4.19 -3.82 22.81
N SER A 118 -5.41 -3.82 22.26
CA SER A 118 -6.18 -2.59 22.09
C SER A 118 -6.78 -2.05 23.40
N GLU A 119 -7.14 -2.90 24.35
CA GLU A 119 -7.72 -2.49 25.64
C GLU A 119 -6.79 -1.59 26.48
N GLY A 120 -5.47 -1.67 26.25
CA GLY A 120 -4.50 -0.77 26.87
C GLY A 120 -4.61 0.69 26.37
N CYS A 121 -5.23 0.91 25.22
CA CYS A 121 -5.44 2.22 24.61
C CYS A 121 -6.93 2.62 24.60
N ARG A 122 -7.82 1.70 24.20
CA ARG A 122 -9.27 1.94 24.12
C ARG A 122 -10.05 0.65 24.30
N LYS A 123 -11.05 0.67 25.17
CA LYS A 123 -11.98 -0.46 25.37
C LYS A 123 -13.05 -0.47 24.28
N LEU A 124 -13.14 -1.57 23.53
CA LEU A 124 -14.22 -1.82 22.58
C LEU A 124 -15.44 -2.39 23.31
N GLN A 125 -16.63 -1.92 22.94
CA GLN A 125 -17.87 -2.42 23.51
C GLN A 125 -18.31 -3.69 22.78
N HIS A 126 -18.97 -4.62 23.48
CA HIS A 126 -19.46 -5.86 22.89
C HIS A 126 -20.36 -5.63 21.66
N LYS A 127 -21.20 -4.59 21.68
CA LYS A 127 -22.07 -4.20 20.55
C LYS A 127 -21.31 -3.79 19.27
N GLN A 128 -20.02 -3.48 19.39
CA GLN A 128 -19.16 -3.13 18.26
C GLN A 128 -18.53 -4.38 17.64
N LEU A 129 -18.51 -5.51 18.33
CA LEU A 129 -17.93 -6.75 17.85
C LEU A 129 -19.01 -7.56 17.13
N VAL A 130 -18.75 -7.92 15.87
CA VAL A 130 -19.70 -8.65 15.03
C VAL A 130 -19.02 -9.90 14.49
N ALA A 131 -19.50 -11.07 14.95
CA ALA A 131 -19.10 -12.34 14.40
C ALA A 131 -19.79 -12.55 13.04
N VAL A 132 -19.01 -12.87 12.01
CA VAL A 132 -19.51 -13.26 10.68
C VAL A 132 -19.19 -14.72 10.42
N GLU A 133 -20.03 -15.42 9.65
CA GLU A 133 -19.78 -16.82 9.31
C GLU A 133 -18.41 -16.99 8.66
N GLY A 134 -17.59 -17.86 9.24
CA GLY A 134 -16.32 -18.25 8.63
C GLY A 134 -16.56 -19.32 7.57
N GLY A 135 -15.89 -19.20 6.42
CA GLY A 135 -15.81 -20.31 5.47
C GLY A 135 -15.08 -21.52 6.04
N LEU A 136 -15.12 -22.64 5.32
CA LEU A 136 -14.38 -23.86 5.68
C LEU A 136 -12.87 -23.58 5.71
N SER A 137 -12.25 -23.71 6.89
CA SER A 137 -10.80 -23.60 7.06
C SER A 137 -10.15 -24.96 6.93
N PHE A 138 -9.41 -25.19 5.85
CA PHE A 138 -8.56 -26.37 5.71
C PHE A 138 -7.16 -26.07 6.24
N SER A 139 -6.81 -26.62 7.41
CA SER A 139 -5.44 -26.60 7.91
C SER A 139 -4.60 -27.56 7.05
N LYS A 140 -3.88 -27.01 6.06
CA LYS A 140 -2.85 -27.78 5.36
C LYS A 140 -1.77 -28.11 6.40
N PRO A 141 -1.45 -29.40 6.66
CA PRO A 141 -0.35 -29.72 7.56
C PRO A 141 0.91 -29.04 7.02
N ALA A 142 1.76 -28.56 7.93
CA ALA A 142 3.02 -27.87 7.63
C ALA A 142 4.04 -28.82 6.97
N SER A 143 3.72 -29.30 5.78
CA SER A 143 4.55 -30.09 4.88
C SER A 143 4.18 -29.69 3.45
N ALA A 144 4.44 -28.42 3.17
CA ALA A 144 4.63 -27.91 1.82
C ALA A 144 5.60 -26.76 1.99
N THR A 145 6.89 -27.09 2.14
CA THR A 145 7.92 -26.25 1.53
C THR A 145 7.44 -25.99 0.11
N VAL A 146 6.95 -24.78 -0.14
CA VAL A 146 6.82 -24.27 -1.49
C VAL A 146 8.24 -24.25 -2.01
N THR A 147 8.65 -25.33 -2.67
CA THR A 147 9.84 -25.35 -3.50
C THR A 147 9.56 -24.34 -4.59
N ASP A 148 10.18 -23.18 -4.42
CA ASP A 148 10.15 -22.09 -5.36
C ASP A 148 10.82 -22.58 -6.66
N GLN A 149 10.04 -23.20 -7.55
CA GLN A 149 10.53 -23.63 -8.87
C GLN A 149 10.84 -22.43 -9.80
N ASN A 150 10.83 -21.20 -9.27
CA ASN A 150 11.34 -20.00 -9.92
C ASN A 150 12.66 -19.52 -9.27
N SER A 151 13.58 -20.46 -9.04
CA SER A 151 14.93 -20.23 -8.46
C SER A 151 15.90 -19.40 -9.34
N GLY A 152 15.38 -18.48 -10.16
CA GLY A 152 16.18 -17.53 -10.94
C GLY A 152 16.38 -16.15 -10.29
N ASN A 153 15.66 -15.81 -9.21
CA ASN A 153 15.65 -14.42 -8.69
C ASN A 153 15.71 -14.27 -7.15
N SER A 154 16.24 -15.26 -6.43
CA SER A 154 16.28 -15.30 -4.95
C SER A 154 17.07 -14.15 -4.29
N SER A 155 17.85 -13.37 -5.03
CA SER A 155 18.58 -12.21 -4.50
C SER A 155 17.72 -10.95 -4.30
N PHE A 156 16.49 -10.92 -4.82
CA PHE A 156 15.58 -9.77 -4.72
C PHE A 156 14.49 -9.92 -3.65
N ASP A 157 14.18 -11.14 -3.19
CA ASP A 157 12.99 -11.41 -2.37
C ASP A 157 13.21 -11.25 -0.85
N SER A 158 14.44 -10.96 -0.41
CA SER A 158 14.78 -10.81 1.02
C SER A 158 15.81 -9.71 1.24
N ARG A 159 15.55 -8.53 0.68
CA ARG A 159 16.39 -7.34 0.85
C ARG A 159 15.91 -6.50 2.02
N ASP A 160 16.80 -5.63 2.47
CA ASP A 160 16.58 -4.68 3.56
C ASP A 160 15.60 -3.54 3.23
N GLY A 161 14.94 -3.59 2.07
CA GLY A 161 14.27 -2.44 1.50
C GLY A 161 15.27 -1.40 1.00
N TYR A 162 14.72 -0.27 0.58
CA TYR A 162 15.43 0.87 0.00
C TYR A 162 15.24 2.11 0.85
N SER A 163 16.26 2.97 0.87
CA SER A 163 16.18 4.28 1.51
C SER A 163 15.25 5.20 0.73
N THR A 164 15.30 5.16 -0.61
CA THR A 164 14.43 5.98 -1.46
C THR A 164 13.77 5.13 -2.55
N VAL A 165 12.45 5.03 -2.49
CA VAL A 165 11.59 4.32 -3.45
C VAL A 165 10.77 5.34 -4.24
N CYS A 166 10.71 5.20 -5.56
CA CYS A 166 9.92 6.04 -6.43
C CYS A 166 8.81 5.25 -7.12
N LEU A 167 7.66 5.88 -7.33
CA LEU A 167 6.63 5.43 -8.25
C LEU A 167 5.96 6.63 -8.92
N GLY A 168 5.38 6.43 -10.10
CA GLY A 168 4.72 7.48 -10.86
C GLY A 168 3.32 7.06 -11.30
N GLY A 169 2.39 8.00 -11.35
CA GLY A 169 1.04 7.74 -11.83
C GLY A 169 0.20 9.02 -11.87
N THR A 170 -1.01 8.90 -12.40
CA THR A 170 -1.98 10.01 -12.34
C THR A 170 -2.67 10.06 -10.98
N PHE A 171 -3.03 8.91 -10.40
CA PHE A 171 -3.75 8.81 -9.12
C PHE A 171 -5.07 9.59 -9.08
N ASP A 172 -5.73 9.72 -10.24
CA ASP A 172 -7.05 10.33 -10.37
C ASP A 172 -8.14 9.38 -9.86
N HIS A 173 -9.07 9.91 -9.08
CA HIS A 173 -10.13 9.17 -8.38
C HIS A 173 -9.59 7.90 -7.72
N LEU A 174 -8.83 8.06 -6.63
CA LEU A 174 -8.01 7.02 -6.02
C LEU A 174 -8.81 5.72 -5.70
N HIS A 175 -8.74 4.76 -6.61
CA HIS A 175 -9.44 3.47 -6.55
C HIS A 175 -8.53 2.30 -6.15
N LEU A 176 -9.08 1.08 -6.06
CA LEU A 176 -8.39 -0.11 -5.56
C LEU A 176 -7.06 -0.44 -6.29
N GLY A 177 -6.97 -0.18 -7.59
CA GLY A 177 -5.75 -0.39 -8.38
C GLY A 177 -4.60 0.50 -7.91
N HIS A 178 -4.87 1.79 -7.72
CA HIS A 178 -3.90 2.73 -7.14
C HIS A 178 -3.51 2.35 -5.70
N LYS A 179 -4.47 1.88 -4.89
CA LYS A 179 -4.21 1.46 -3.50
C LYS A 179 -3.27 0.24 -3.44
N LEU A 180 -3.46 -0.75 -4.32
CA LEU A 180 -2.54 -1.87 -4.49
C LEU A 180 -1.14 -1.38 -4.88
N PHE A 181 -1.06 -0.50 -5.88
CA PHE A 181 0.19 0.04 -6.40
C PHE A 181 1.00 0.79 -5.33
N LEU A 182 0.36 1.72 -4.61
CA LEU A 182 0.94 2.47 -3.49
C LEU A 182 1.37 1.55 -2.34
N HIS A 183 0.54 0.58 -1.96
CA HIS A 183 0.85 -0.32 -0.85
C HIS A 183 2.08 -1.20 -1.16
N ALA A 184 2.16 -1.76 -2.36
CA ALA A 184 3.32 -2.55 -2.75
C ALA A 184 4.62 -1.71 -2.81
N ALA A 185 4.56 -0.43 -3.16
CA ALA A 185 5.73 0.45 -3.06
C ALA A 185 6.17 0.69 -1.60
N VAL A 186 5.22 0.88 -0.68
CA VAL A 186 5.51 1.02 0.76
C VAL A 186 6.25 -0.18 1.34
N LEU A 187 5.95 -1.39 0.86
CA LEU A 187 6.64 -2.62 1.30
C LEU A 187 8.14 -2.64 0.97
N LEU A 188 8.60 -1.82 0.02
CA LEU A 188 10.01 -1.73 -0.35
C LEU A 188 10.80 -0.76 0.53
N LEU A 189 10.17 0.02 1.41
CA LEU A 189 10.88 1.01 2.24
C LEU A 189 11.68 0.34 3.36
N ASN A 190 12.93 0.78 3.52
CA ASN A 190 13.76 0.43 4.67
C ASN A 190 13.41 1.32 5.87
N ILE A 191 12.47 0.87 6.71
CA ILE A 191 11.99 1.66 7.87
C ILE A 191 12.84 1.38 9.13
N ARG A 192 14.09 0.92 8.98
CA ARG A 192 14.94 0.62 10.15
C ARG A 192 15.37 1.86 10.90
N GLY A 193 15.47 1.75 12.22
CA GLY A 193 16.09 2.79 13.08
C GLY A 193 15.12 3.75 13.77
N THR A 194 13.81 3.55 13.71
CA THR A 194 12.80 4.47 14.27
C THR A 194 12.75 4.58 15.81
N GLY A 195 13.64 3.87 16.53
CA GLY A 195 13.60 3.71 17.99
C GLY A 195 14.77 4.29 18.79
N GLY A 196 15.79 4.90 18.19
CA GLY A 196 16.84 5.55 18.97
C GLY A 196 18.06 6.00 18.17
N LYS A 197 18.45 7.27 18.33
CA LYS A 197 19.70 7.96 17.90
C LYS A 197 20.17 7.83 16.44
N SER A 198 19.63 6.89 15.66
CA SER A 198 19.86 6.76 14.23
C SER A 198 18.96 7.75 13.51
N GLY A 199 19.54 8.78 12.90
CA GLY A 199 18.86 9.74 12.03
C GLY A 199 18.49 9.18 10.66
N HIS A 200 18.29 7.86 10.53
CA HIS A 200 17.92 7.24 9.25
C HIS A 200 16.47 7.61 8.92
N GLN A 201 16.31 8.31 7.80
CA GLN A 201 15.02 8.64 7.19
C GLN A 201 14.95 7.92 5.85
N CYS A 202 13.88 7.17 5.62
CA CYS A 202 13.55 6.66 4.30
C CYS A 202 12.48 7.51 3.63
N GLU A 203 12.38 7.39 2.32
CA GLU A 203 11.66 8.30 1.45
C GLU A 203 10.85 7.53 0.40
N LEU A 204 9.58 7.90 0.28
CA LEU A 204 8.71 7.49 -0.82
C LEU A 204 8.41 8.70 -1.70
N VAL A 205 8.93 8.68 -2.93
CA VAL A 205 8.65 9.69 -3.93
C VAL A 205 7.49 9.22 -4.80
N VAL A 206 6.35 9.88 -4.69
CA VAL A 206 5.17 9.64 -5.52
C VAL A 206 5.11 10.74 -6.58
N GLY A 207 5.57 10.42 -7.78
CA GLY A 207 5.38 11.26 -8.95
C GLY A 207 3.90 11.29 -9.34
N ILE A 208 3.31 12.47 -9.36
CA ILE A 208 1.93 12.69 -9.74
C ILE A 208 1.92 13.53 -11.02
N SER A 209 1.33 13.02 -12.10
CA SER A 209 1.32 13.72 -13.39
C SER A 209 0.61 15.06 -13.28
N SER A 210 1.16 16.09 -13.92
CA SER A 210 0.59 17.44 -13.91
C SER A 210 -0.75 17.51 -14.63
N ASP A 211 -1.55 18.54 -14.32
CA ASP A 211 -2.85 18.73 -14.95
C ASP A 211 -2.69 18.99 -16.48
N GLU A 212 -1.58 19.60 -16.91
CA GLU A 212 -1.28 19.85 -18.33
C GLU A 212 -1.02 18.56 -19.12
N LEU A 213 -0.32 17.58 -18.52
CA LEU A 213 -0.12 16.26 -19.14
C LEU A 213 -1.43 15.48 -19.32
N LEU A 214 -2.49 15.88 -18.63
CA LEU A 214 -3.77 15.19 -18.57
C LEU A 214 -4.86 15.92 -19.36
N ALA A 215 -4.58 17.11 -19.89
CA ALA A 215 -5.55 17.97 -20.57
C ALA A 215 -6.21 17.32 -21.80
N THR A 216 -5.59 16.30 -22.40
CA THR A 216 -6.11 15.57 -23.56
C THR A 216 -6.89 14.30 -23.19
N LYS A 217 -7.03 13.98 -21.90
CA LYS A 217 -7.76 12.78 -21.47
C LYS A 217 -9.26 12.95 -21.65
N GLN A 218 -9.95 11.84 -21.93
CA GLN A 218 -11.42 11.80 -21.99
C GLN A 218 -12.04 12.24 -20.66
N TYR A 219 -13.14 12.99 -20.71
CA TYR A 219 -13.83 13.55 -19.54
C TYR A 219 -12.88 14.38 -18.65
N ALA A 220 -12.08 15.26 -19.25
CA ALA A 220 -11.07 16.07 -18.56
C ALA A 220 -11.69 17.02 -17.52
N GLU A 221 -12.94 17.41 -17.71
CA GLU A 221 -13.72 18.23 -16.78
C GLU A 221 -14.05 17.53 -15.46
N GLU A 222 -13.98 16.19 -15.42
CA GLU A 222 -14.14 15.38 -14.20
C GLU A 222 -12.79 14.98 -13.58
N LEU A 223 -11.67 15.49 -14.12
CA LEU A 223 -10.33 15.21 -13.60
C LEU A 223 -10.11 15.94 -12.27
N GLN A 224 -9.60 15.21 -11.28
CA GLN A 224 -9.20 15.84 -10.02
C GLN A 224 -7.96 16.70 -10.21
N SER A 225 -7.97 17.91 -9.63
CA SER A 225 -6.77 18.77 -9.57
C SER A 225 -5.59 18.05 -8.92
N TRP A 226 -4.37 18.46 -9.27
CA TRP A 226 -3.15 17.90 -8.67
C TRP A 226 -3.19 17.88 -7.13
N ASP A 227 -3.64 18.97 -6.50
CA ASP A 227 -3.74 19.10 -5.04
C ASP A 227 -4.67 18.04 -4.41
N VAL A 228 -5.81 17.76 -5.05
CA VAL A 228 -6.76 16.73 -4.59
C VAL A 228 -6.15 15.34 -4.72
N ARG A 229 -5.48 15.05 -5.84
CA ARG A 229 -4.81 13.77 -6.09
C ARG A 229 -3.67 13.53 -5.10
N ALA A 230 -2.82 14.53 -4.87
CA ALA A 230 -1.73 14.47 -3.89
C ALA A 230 -2.25 14.24 -2.46
N ARG A 231 -3.26 14.99 -2.02
CA ARG A 231 -3.88 14.81 -0.69
C ARG A 231 -4.52 13.44 -0.55
N SER A 232 -5.17 12.93 -1.60
CA SER A 232 -5.79 11.59 -1.62
C SER A 232 -4.74 10.49 -1.43
N VAL A 233 -3.61 10.58 -2.12
CA VAL A 233 -2.46 9.67 -1.96
C VAL A 233 -1.94 9.69 -0.53
N LEU A 234 -1.64 10.88 0.01
CA LEU A 234 -1.12 11.01 1.38
C LEU A 234 -2.13 10.50 2.42
N HIS A 235 -3.42 10.79 2.23
CA HIS A 235 -4.47 10.29 3.10
C HIS A 235 -4.57 8.76 3.10
N PHE A 236 -4.43 8.11 1.95
CA PHE A 236 -4.36 6.65 1.88
C PHE A 236 -3.10 6.11 2.58
N LEU A 237 -1.93 6.65 2.27
CA LEU A 237 -0.64 6.22 2.85
C LEU A 237 -0.60 6.39 4.38
N SER A 238 -1.35 7.34 4.93
CA SER A 238 -1.46 7.51 6.39
C SER A 238 -1.94 6.25 7.10
N THR A 239 -2.80 5.42 6.48
CA THR A 239 -3.26 4.15 7.06
C THR A 239 -2.15 3.10 7.12
N LEU A 240 -1.21 3.14 6.19
CA LEU A 240 -0.11 2.17 6.12
C LEU A 240 1.08 2.59 6.98
N LEU A 241 1.35 3.89 7.05
CA LEU A 241 2.60 4.41 7.61
C LEU A 241 2.47 4.97 9.04
N SER A 242 1.29 5.46 9.42
CA SER A 242 1.10 6.09 10.74
C SER A 242 1.06 5.07 11.87
N THR A 243 1.67 5.41 13.00
CA THR A 243 1.64 4.62 14.24
C THR A 243 0.91 5.33 15.39
N SER A 244 0.38 6.53 15.12
CA SER A 244 -0.47 7.29 16.03
C SER A 244 -1.53 8.01 15.19
N PRO A 245 -2.82 7.78 15.43
CA PRO A 245 -3.89 8.46 14.71
C PRO A 245 -4.30 9.77 15.39
N ALA A 246 -3.72 10.08 16.58
CA ALA A 246 -4.14 11.20 17.41
C ALA A 246 -3.59 12.56 16.93
N ALA A 247 -2.53 12.56 16.12
CA ALA A 247 -2.04 13.77 15.48
C ALA A 247 -2.45 13.73 14.00
N PRO A 248 -3.18 14.74 13.49
CA PRO A 248 -3.43 14.83 12.05
C PRO A 248 -2.09 14.86 11.32
N VAL A 249 -1.98 14.09 10.24
CA VAL A 249 -0.78 14.11 9.39
C VAL A 249 -0.60 15.53 8.88
N GLN A 250 0.52 16.15 9.23
CA GLN A 250 0.84 17.48 8.74
C GLN A 250 1.30 17.38 7.30
N PHE A 251 0.62 18.10 6.43
CA PHE A 251 1.01 18.25 5.03
C PHE A 251 1.71 19.59 4.86
N GLU A 252 2.92 19.56 4.32
CA GLU A 252 3.74 20.74 4.10
C GLU A 252 3.89 20.95 2.59
N ALA A 253 3.38 22.07 2.09
CA ALA A 253 3.66 22.49 0.72
C ALA A 253 5.07 23.06 0.68
N VAL A 254 5.90 22.57 -0.23
CA VAL A 254 7.32 22.95 -0.31
C VAL A 254 7.57 23.82 -1.54
N VAL A 255 8.37 24.86 -1.37
CA VAL A 255 8.86 25.68 -2.49
C VAL A 255 9.93 24.88 -3.22
N ALA A 256 9.57 24.28 -4.36
CA ALA A 256 10.44 23.51 -5.23
C ALA A 256 10.30 23.98 -6.69
N GLU A 257 11.09 23.42 -7.61
CA GLU A 257 11.00 23.72 -9.04
C GLU A 257 9.61 23.38 -9.61
N THR A 258 9.00 22.31 -9.09
CA THR A 258 7.63 21.89 -9.38
C THR A 258 6.82 21.84 -8.09
N LYS A 259 5.48 21.68 -8.19
CA LYS A 259 4.64 21.57 -7.00
C LYS A 259 5.01 20.31 -6.21
N GLU A 260 5.32 20.47 -4.93
CA GLU A 260 5.57 19.36 -4.02
C GLU A 260 4.73 19.46 -2.74
N LEU A 261 4.20 18.32 -2.30
CA LEU A 261 3.46 18.17 -1.04
C LEU A 261 4.08 17.06 -0.21
N HIS A 262 4.55 17.39 0.99
CA HIS A 262 5.29 16.48 1.86
C HIS A 262 4.45 16.03 3.05
N ALA A 263 4.63 14.78 3.45
CA ALA A 263 4.10 14.25 4.71
C ALA A 263 5.18 13.44 5.43
N ARG A 264 5.23 13.57 6.76
CA ARG A 264 6.17 12.83 7.61
C ARG A 264 5.41 11.86 8.52
N TYR A 265 5.86 10.60 8.53
CA TYR A 265 5.29 9.55 9.35
C TYR A 265 6.33 8.99 10.33
N ARG A 266 5.84 8.32 11.38
CA ARG A 266 6.66 7.68 12.43
C ARG A 266 7.75 8.62 12.97
N ASN A 267 7.33 9.79 13.46
CA ASN A 267 8.21 10.83 14.01
C ASN A 267 9.30 11.32 13.02
N GLY A 268 8.97 11.33 11.72
CA GLY A 268 9.87 11.82 10.68
C GLY A 268 10.83 10.77 10.13
N SER A 269 10.80 9.52 10.60
CA SER A 269 11.61 8.46 10.00
C SER A 269 11.18 8.08 8.57
N ILE A 270 9.95 8.43 8.18
CA ILE A 270 9.47 8.22 6.81
C ILE A 270 9.03 9.57 6.25
N LEU A 271 9.63 9.98 5.14
CA LEU A 271 9.20 11.11 4.33
C LEU A 271 8.44 10.59 3.11
N VAL A 272 7.26 11.14 2.84
CA VAL A 272 6.55 10.92 1.58
C VAL A 272 6.47 12.26 0.86
N ARG A 273 6.90 12.28 -0.40
CA ARG A 273 6.82 13.45 -1.29
C ARG A 273 5.89 13.13 -2.44
N CYS A 274 4.81 13.89 -2.56
CA CYS A 274 4.05 13.97 -3.80
C CYS A 274 4.70 15.05 -4.67
N VAL A 275 5.22 14.66 -5.83
CA VAL A 275 5.99 15.54 -6.74
C VAL A 275 5.25 15.66 -8.06
N ASP A 276 4.99 16.88 -8.48
CA ASP A 276 4.44 17.17 -9.80
C ASP A 276 5.47 16.91 -10.90
N PHE A 277 5.06 16.19 -11.95
CA PHE A 277 5.91 15.92 -13.10
C PHE A 277 5.21 16.22 -14.42
N HIS A 278 6.00 16.74 -15.36
CA HIS A 278 5.56 17.21 -16.68
C HIS A 278 6.21 16.44 -17.84
N ASP A 279 6.95 15.35 -17.56
CA ASP A 279 7.60 14.51 -18.57
C ASP A 279 7.62 13.02 -18.17
N VAL A 280 8.09 12.16 -19.07
CA VAL A 280 8.13 10.70 -18.87
C VAL A 280 9.17 10.21 -17.85
N TYR A 281 10.09 11.08 -17.41
CA TYR A 281 11.16 10.73 -16.49
C TYR A 281 10.85 11.18 -15.05
N GLY A 282 10.21 12.33 -14.88
CA GLY A 282 9.95 12.93 -13.59
C GLY A 282 11.23 13.10 -12.76
N PRO A 283 11.18 12.90 -11.42
CA PRO A 283 12.35 13.10 -10.56
C PRO A 283 13.44 12.03 -10.75
N THR A 284 13.13 10.91 -11.42
CA THR A 284 14.03 9.74 -11.50
C THR A 284 15.34 9.98 -12.25
N VAL A 285 15.42 11.02 -13.08
CA VAL A 285 16.65 11.41 -13.82
C VAL A 285 17.25 12.72 -13.31
N LYS A 286 16.64 13.31 -12.28
CA LYS A 286 17.10 14.53 -11.60
C LYS A 286 17.70 14.21 -10.23
N GLU A 287 17.20 13.17 -9.57
CA GLU A 287 17.62 12.76 -8.23
C GLU A 287 18.39 11.44 -8.25
N LYS A 288 19.70 11.50 -7.97
CA LYS A 288 20.58 10.31 -7.91
C LYS A 288 20.24 9.37 -6.76
N ALA A 289 19.67 9.90 -5.68
CA ALA A 289 19.39 9.18 -4.44
C ALA A 289 18.30 8.11 -4.58
N ILE A 290 17.45 8.19 -5.62
CA ILE A 290 16.41 7.18 -5.88
C ILE A 290 17.09 5.84 -6.24
N GLU A 291 16.70 4.77 -5.54
CA GLU A 291 17.33 3.44 -5.64
C GLU A 291 16.42 2.39 -6.31
N ALA A 292 15.10 2.55 -6.14
CA ALA A 292 14.09 1.65 -6.66
C ALA A 292 12.97 2.41 -7.36
N LEU A 293 12.45 1.81 -8.43
CA LEU A 293 11.32 2.31 -9.19
C LEU A 293 10.24 1.23 -9.25
N VAL A 294 9.04 1.57 -8.84
CA VAL A 294 7.89 0.68 -8.93
C VAL A 294 7.06 1.07 -10.15
N VAL A 295 6.76 0.09 -11.00
CA VAL A 295 6.02 0.27 -12.25
C VAL A 295 4.83 -0.69 -12.30
N SER A 296 3.76 -0.29 -12.98
CA SER A 296 2.71 -1.22 -13.39
C SER A 296 3.09 -1.86 -14.74
N GLY A 297 2.31 -2.86 -15.18
CA GLY A 297 2.40 -3.38 -16.55
C GLY A 297 2.26 -2.27 -17.61
N GLU A 298 1.40 -1.27 -17.35
CA GLU A 298 1.18 -0.12 -18.25
C GLU A 298 2.41 0.81 -18.34
N THR A 299 3.15 0.98 -17.25
CA THR A 299 4.30 1.89 -17.17
C THR A 299 5.66 1.18 -17.28
N ARG A 300 5.68 -0.11 -17.64
CA ARG A 300 6.92 -0.90 -17.78
C ARG A 300 7.91 -0.24 -18.74
N SER A 301 7.44 0.16 -19.92
CA SER A 301 8.26 0.83 -20.94
C SER A 301 8.83 2.17 -20.46
N GLY A 302 8.10 2.89 -19.62
CA GLY A 302 8.57 4.11 -18.95
C GLY A 302 9.77 3.81 -18.03
N GLY A 303 9.70 2.74 -17.25
CA GLY A 303 10.82 2.29 -16.41
C GLY A 303 12.08 1.97 -17.21
N ASP A 304 11.94 1.33 -18.38
CA ASP A 304 13.07 1.07 -19.28
C ASP A 304 13.69 2.36 -19.83
N LEU A 305 12.87 3.34 -20.19
CA LEU A 305 13.33 4.65 -20.66
C LEU A 305 14.09 5.41 -19.57
N VAL A 306 13.60 5.38 -18.33
CA VAL A 306 14.29 5.96 -17.17
C VAL A 306 15.67 5.34 -17.00
N ASN A 307 15.77 4.01 -17.01
CA ASN A 307 17.04 3.33 -16.82
C ASN A 307 18.03 3.57 -17.98
N LYS A 308 17.55 3.61 -19.24
CA LYS A 308 18.37 4.02 -20.39
C LYS A 308 18.91 5.45 -20.22
N LYS A 309 18.07 6.38 -19.77
CA LYS A 309 18.47 7.77 -19.55
C LYS A 309 19.49 7.89 -18.41
N ARG A 310 19.25 7.23 -17.28
CA ARG A 310 20.21 7.19 -16.16
C ARG A 310 21.55 6.59 -16.58
N HIS A 311 21.55 5.50 -17.34
CA HIS A 311 22.77 4.90 -17.88
C HIS A 311 23.54 5.88 -18.78
N SER A 312 22.85 6.60 -19.67
CA SER A 312 23.48 7.62 -20.54
C SER A 312 24.08 8.80 -19.75
N GLN A 313 23.59 9.07 -18.54
CA GLN A 313 24.13 10.07 -17.62
C GLN A 313 25.25 9.53 -16.72
N GLY A 314 25.61 8.24 -16.85
CA GLY A 314 26.60 7.56 -16.00
C GLY A 314 26.09 7.25 -14.59
N TRP A 315 24.76 7.19 -14.39
CA TRP A 315 24.15 6.89 -13.09
C TRP A 315 23.84 5.40 -12.96
N SER A 316 23.72 4.92 -11.72
CA SER A 316 23.23 3.58 -11.45
C SER A 316 21.79 3.41 -11.94
N MET A 317 21.51 2.26 -12.56
CA MET A 317 20.15 1.87 -12.89
C MET A 317 19.34 1.64 -11.61
N LEU A 318 18.06 1.97 -11.68
CA LEU A 318 17.09 1.72 -10.62
C LEU A 318 16.75 0.23 -10.58
N ASN A 319 16.54 -0.30 -9.38
CA ASN A 319 15.92 -1.61 -9.22
C ASN A 319 14.43 -1.47 -9.55
N VAL A 320 14.00 -2.07 -10.66
CA VAL A 320 12.61 -1.96 -11.13
C VAL A 320 11.77 -3.09 -10.56
N TYR A 321 10.69 -2.74 -9.88
CA TYR A 321 9.70 -3.66 -9.34
C TYR A 321 8.40 -3.50 -10.11
N GLU A 322 8.05 -4.52 -10.89
CA GLU A 322 6.79 -4.53 -11.61
C GLU A 322 5.68 -5.11 -10.74
N ILE A 323 4.57 -4.40 -10.67
CA ILE A 323 3.32 -4.86 -10.09
C ILE A 323 2.37 -5.14 -11.22
N ASN A 324 1.88 -6.36 -11.29
CA ASN A 324 0.68 -6.68 -12.06
C ASN A 324 -0.49 -6.02 -11.31
N VAL A 325 -0.73 -4.75 -11.62
CA VAL A 325 -1.98 -4.09 -11.26
C VAL A 325 -3.08 -4.93 -11.92
N LEU A 326 -4.17 -5.17 -11.19
CA LEU A 326 -5.31 -5.95 -11.66
C LEU A 326 -5.55 -5.65 -13.14
N ASP A 327 -5.21 -6.61 -14.01
CA ASP A 327 -5.24 -6.39 -15.46
C ASP A 327 -6.69 -6.13 -15.85
N THR A 328 -7.05 -4.86 -15.92
CA THR A 328 -8.16 -4.39 -16.72
C THR A 328 -7.73 -4.55 -18.16
N ILE A 329 -8.40 -5.46 -18.87
CA ILE A 329 -8.23 -5.70 -20.30
C ILE A 329 -8.16 -4.33 -21.00
N SER A 330 -6.97 -3.97 -21.48
CA SER A 330 -6.80 -2.84 -22.38
C SER A 330 -7.35 -3.30 -23.73
N ASP A 331 -8.27 -2.52 -24.30
CA ASP A 331 -8.74 -2.67 -25.67
C ASP A 331 -7.54 -2.63 -26.62
N THR A 332 -7.01 -3.80 -26.94
CA THR A 332 -6.16 -4.01 -28.10
C THR A 332 -6.79 -5.14 -28.90
N GLU A 333 -7.38 -4.75 -30.03
CA GLU A 333 -7.70 -5.65 -31.13
C GLU A 333 -6.47 -6.49 -31.46
N SER A 334 -6.44 -7.75 -31.02
CA SER A 334 -5.77 -8.87 -31.68
C SER A 334 -5.96 -10.15 -30.85
N GLY A 335 -6.86 -11.00 -31.31
CA GLY A 335 -7.11 -12.30 -30.70
C GLY A 335 -5.85 -13.17 -30.65
N LYS A 336 -5.44 -13.55 -29.44
CA LYS A 336 -4.67 -14.77 -29.13
C LYS A 336 -4.83 -15.10 -27.65
N GLN A 337 -5.73 -16.06 -27.37
CA GLN A 337 -5.87 -16.67 -26.05
C GLN A 337 -4.56 -17.39 -25.66
N LYS A 338 -3.97 -17.02 -24.52
CA LYS A 338 -3.05 -17.89 -23.79
C LYS A 338 -3.76 -18.40 -22.53
N GLN A 339 -3.93 -19.72 -22.48
CA GLN A 339 -4.39 -20.45 -21.30
C GLN A 339 -3.25 -20.56 -20.28
N GLY A 340 -3.53 -20.19 -19.03
CA GLY A 340 -2.70 -20.54 -17.87
C GLY A 340 -2.42 -19.40 -16.91
N ALA A 341 -3.38 -19.08 -16.02
CA ALA A 341 -3.20 -18.64 -14.63
C ALA A 341 -4.51 -18.04 -14.10
N VAL A 342 -4.94 -18.52 -12.92
CA VAL A 342 -5.98 -18.03 -12.00
C VAL A 342 -6.88 -16.88 -12.50
N GLY A 343 -8.14 -17.23 -12.81
CA GLY A 343 -9.34 -16.39 -12.67
C GLY A 343 -9.23 -14.92 -13.09
N HIS A 344 -9.39 -14.69 -14.39
CA HIS A 344 -9.63 -13.37 -14.97
C HIS A 344 -11.03 -12.88 -14.53
N PHE A 345 -11.10 -12.13 -13.44
CA PHE A 345 -12.33 -11.50 -12.96
C PHE A 345 -12.35 -10.02 -13.32
N GLY A 346 -13.29 -9.67 -14.21
CA GLY A 346 -14.07 -8.43 -14.10
C GLY A 346 -13.39 -7.15 -14.60
N SER A 347 -14.12 -6.40 -15.41
CA SER A 347 -13.64 -5.29 -16.23
C SER A 347 -13.73 -3.94 -15.53
N LYS A 348 -12.74 -3.08 -15.78
CA LYS A 348 -12.83 -1.61 -15.69
C LYS A 348 -13.17 -1.00 -14.32
N ILE A 349 -12.22 -1.07 -13.38
CA ILE A 349 -12.04 0.02 -12.39
C ILE A 349 -10.89 0.90 -12.89
N SER A 350 -11.15 1.68 -13.94
CA SER A 350 -10.21 2.68 -14.46
C SER A 350 -10.68 4.08 -14.07
N SER A 351 -9.76 5.00 -13.78
CA SER A 351 -10.06 6.42 -13.60
C SER A 351 -10.89 6.99 -14.76
N THR A 352 -10.76 6.45 -15.98
CA THR A 352 -11.58 6.89 -17.12
C THR A 352 -13.05 6.50 -16.98
N ASP A 353 -13.35 5.31 -16.48
CA ASP A 353 -14.74 4.87 -16.28
C ASP A 353 -15.40 5.63 -15.12
N ILE A 354 -14.65 5.93 -14.05
CA ILE A 354 -15.12 6.77 -12.95
C ILE A 354 -15.48 8.17 -13.46
N ARG A 355 -14.61 8.78 -14.28
CA ARG A 355 -14.89 10.09 -14.89
C ARG A 355 -16.10 10.05 -15.82
N ARG A 356 -16.25 9.00 -16.64
CA ARG A 356 -17.45 8.82 -17.49
C ARG A 356 -18.72 8.79 -16.63
N GLN A 357 -18.74 7.98 -15.57
CA GLN A 357 -19.90 7.86 -14.69
C GLN A 357 -20.25 9.20 -14.01
N LYS A 358 -19.25 9.96 -13.57
CA LYS A 358 -19.47 11.29 -12.98
C LYS A 358 -20.01 12.29 -14.01
N ALA A 359 -19.47 12.32 -15.23
CA ALA A 359 -19.95 13.19 -16.30
C ALA A 359 -21.41 12.88 -16.66
N GLU A 360 -21.74 11.60 -16.88
CA GLU A 360 -23.11 11.13 -17.16
C GLU A 360 -24.07 11.47 -16.01
N GLY A 361 -23.64 11.29 -14.76
CA GLY A 361 -24.44 11.63 -13.57
C GLY A 361 -24.71 13.13 -13.44
N ARG A 362 -23.73 13.97 -13.79
CA ARG A 362 -23.87 15.44 -13.78
C ARG A 362 -24.83 15.92 -14.88
N GLU A 363 -24.75 15.35 -16.07
CA GLU A 363 -25.68 15.65 -17.17
C GLU A 363 -27.12 15.26 -16.83
N ALA A 364 -27.32 14.12 -16.17
CA ALA A 364 -28.65 13.66 -15.74
C ALA A 364 -29.26 14.51 -14.61
N ALA A 365 -28.44 15.26 -13.87
CA ALA A 365 -28.87 16.13 -12.77
C ALA A 365 -29.09 17.60 -13.19
N SER A 366 -28.68 17.98 -14.40
CA SER A 366 -28.91 19.29 -15.01
C SER A 366 -30.19 19.33 -15.82
#